data_AF-A0A141RQF4-F1
#
_entry.id   AF-A0A141RQF4-F1
#
_cell.length_a   1.000
_cell.length_b   1.000
_cell.length_c   1.000
_cell.angle_alpha   90.00
_cell.angle_beta   90.00
_cell.angle_gamma   90.00
#
_symmetry.space_group_name_H-M   'P 1'
#
loop_
_entity.id
_entity.type
_entity.pdbx_description
1 polymer ?
#
loop_
_entity_poly.entity_id
_entity_poly.type
_entity_poly.pdbx_seq_one_letter_code
_entity_poly.pdbx_strand_id
1 'polypeptide(L)'
;AANYTRKPDVAIYYFRDTPFFDGYKMIYMQRGNYVAVVNPLSYSEVMSDDRSLSWGVYDTVSNAFFSVSQKANISLLHSMLRHQETTFQKGDRFYTIVKSGQRPIAAIVSTSSARFYKTLYHQATLTLPLGIICSIIILLVWSRTHREFNSPGRLLHRALNKRQLCVHYQPIIDIKNNQCVGAEALLRWPGFNGQVMSPAEFIPLAEKEGMIERITDYVVEEVFSDLGHFLAAHPGLYVSINLSASDFHSSRLIALISDKARFYSVR
;
A
#
# COMPACT_ATOMS: atom_id res chain seq x y z
N ALA A 1 -46.50 7.37 45.58
CA ALA A 1 -46.67 6.97 44.16
C ALA A 1 -45.53 6.03 43.74
N ALA A 2 -45.76 5.21 42.70
CA ALA A 2 -44.71 4.40 42.10
C ALA A 2 -43.66 5.30 41.40
N ASN A 3 -42.40 4.90 41.46
CA ASN A 3 -41.32 5.63 40.79
C ASN A 3 -41.27 5.32 39.28
N TYR A 4 -41.77 4.15 38.88
CA TYR A 4 -41.88 3.74 37.49
C TYR A 4 -43.13 2.87 37.30
N THR A 5 -43.85 3.07 36.20
CA THR A 5 -45.02 2.26 35.84
C THR A 5 -44.94 1.84 34.37
N ARG A 6 -45.18 0.55 34.08
CA ARG A 6 -45.20 -0.01 32.71
C ARG A 6 -46.46 -0.86 32.51
N LYS A 7 -47.15 -0.64 31.39
CA LYS A 7 -48.31 -1.46 30.98
C LYS A 7 -47.88 -2.92 30.73
N PRO A 8 -48.70 -3.93 31.08
CA PRO A 8 -50.10 -3.78 31.48
C PRO A 8 -50.31 -3.53 32.98
N ASP A 9 -49.36 -3.79 33.89
CA ASP A 9 -49.63 -3.58 35.33
C ASP A 9 -48.39 -3.68 36.23
N VAL A 10 -47.24 -3.16 35.79
CA VAL A 10 -46.00 -3.21 36.58
C VAL A 10 -45.74 -1.85 37.22
N ALA A 11 -45.62 -1.82 38.55
CA ALA A 11 -45.20 -0.65 39.32
C ALA A 11 -43.90 -0.96 40.08
N ILE A 12 -42.92 -0.06 39.98
CA ILE A 12 -41.64 -0.20 40.69
C ILE A 12 -41.47 0.97 41.66
N TYR A 13 -41.18 0.65 42.91
CA TYR A 13 -40.90 1.60 43.98
C TYR A 13 -39.43 1.44 44.38
N TYR A 14 -38.65 2.50 44.19
CA TYR A 14 -37.24 2.51 44.54
C TYR A 14 -37.05 3.05 45.96
N PHE A 15 -36.09 2.48 46.68
CA PHE A 15 -35.64 2.93 48.00
C PHE A 15 -36.75 3.02 49.05
N ARG A 16 -37.59 1.99 49.15
CA ARG A 16 -38.60 1.91 50.22
C ARG A 16 -38.03 1.21 51.43
N ASP A 17 -38.41 1.70 52.61
CA ASP A 17 -38.14 1.01 53.87
C ASP A 17 -38.86 -0.33 53.88
N THR A 18 -38.18 -1.33 54.42
CA THR A 18 -38.74 -2.67 54.57
C THR A 18 -38.85 -3.03 56.05
N PRO A 19 -39.99 -3.57 56.49
CA PRO A 19 -40.12 -4.05 57.87
C PRO A 19 -39.28 -5.31 58.13
N PHE A 20 -38.75 -5.95 57.08
CA PHE A 20 -38.01 -7.21 57.19
C PHE A 20 -36.50 -7.02 57.40
N PHE A 21 -35.95 -5.85 57.05
CA PHE A 21 -34.53 -5.52 57.15
C PHE A 21 -34.36 -4.04 57.45
N ASP A 22 -34.33 -3.71 58.75
CA ASP A 22 -34.25 -2.33 59.19
C ASP A 22 -32.93 -1.66 58.74
N GLY A 23 -33.01 -0.39 58.35
CA GLY A 23 -31.88 0.38 57.80
C GLY A 23 -31.55 0.14 56.32
N TYR A 24 -32.17 -0.83 55.64
CA TYR A 24 -31.93 -1.09 54.21
C TYR A 24 -33.07 -0.59 53.33
N LYS A 25 -32.72 0.17 52.27
CA LYS A 25 -33.68 0.66 51.27
C LYS A 25 -33.83 -0.38 50.14
N MET A 26 -35.03 -0.94 49.99
CA MET A 26 -35.32 -2.01 49.03
C MET A 26 -35.98 -1.51 47.74
N ILE A 27 -35.97 -2.36 46.70
CA ILE A 27 -36.75 -2.15 45.47
C ILE A 27 -37.98 -3.05 45.53
N TYR A 28 -39.17 -2.46 45.46
CA TYR A 28 -40.41 -3.19 45.38
C TYR A 28 -40.88 -3.22 43.94
N MET A 29 -41.09 -4.40 43.39
CA MET A 29 -41.69 -4.60 42.08
C MET A 29 -43.06 -5.23 42.27
N GLN A 30 -44.10 -4.45 41.98
CA GLN A 30 -45.49 -4.89 42.05
C GLN A 30 -46.00 -5.23 40.65
N ARG A 31 -46.68 -6.36 40.52
CA ARG A 31 -47.47 -6.73 39.34
C ARG A 31 -48.83 -7.24 39.79
N GLY A 32 -49.89 -6.47 39.55
CA GLY A 32 -51.21 -6.74 40.12
C GLY A 32 -51.13 -6.89 41.65
N ASN A 33 -51.51 -8.07 42.15
CA ASN A 33 -51.52 -8.40 43.58
C ASN A 33 -50.20 -9.00 44.10
N TYR A 34 -49.20 -9.18 43.24
CA TYR A 34 -47.90 -9.76 43.62
C TYR A 34 -46.87 -8.66 43.83
N VAL A 35 -46.07 -8.78 44.89
CA VAL A 35 -44.97 -7.85 45.20
C VAL A 35 -43.71 -8.66 45.41
N ALA A 36 -42.70 -8.39 44.59
CA ALA A 36 -41.34 -8.88 44.80
C ALA A 36 -40.53 -7.79 45.49
N VAL A 37 -39.90 -8.13 46.62
CA VAL A 37 -38.94 -7.27 47.32
C VAL A 37 -37.56 -7.71 46.87
N VAL A 38 -36.91 -6.87 46.08
CA VAL A 38 -35.57 -7.11 45.57
C VAL A 38 -34.60 -6.32 46.42
N ASN A 39 -33.63 -7.03 47.00
CA ASN A 39 -32.49 -6.39 47.62
C ASN A 39 -31.60 -5.79 46.51
N PRO A 40 -31.48 -4.46 46.38
CA PRO A 40 -30.63 -3.87 45.34
C PRO A 40 -29.15 -4.26 45.50
N LEU A 41 -28.74 -4.75 46.68
CA LEU A 41 -27.40 -5.26 46.95
C LEU A 41 -27.13 -6.60 46.26
N SER A 42 -28.17 -7.35 45.84
CA SER A 42 -28.03 -8.69 45.24
C SER A 42 -27.77 -8.69 43.73
N TYR A 43 -27.66 -7.52 43.07
CA TYR A 43 -27.23 -7.41 41.67
C TYR A 43 -25.70 -7.58 41.53
N SER A 44 -25.14 -8.66 42.10
CA SER A 44 -23.71 -8.75 42.40
C SER A 44 -22.92 -9.81 41.63
N GLU A 45 -23.44 -10.36 40.53
CA GLU A 45 -22.66 -11.29 39.71
C GLU A 45 -22.44 -10.74 38.31
N VAL A 46 -21.20 -10.35 38.05
CA VAL A 46 -20.70 -10.04 36.71
C VAL A 46 -20.05 -11.31 36.16
N MET A 47 -20.67 -11.93 35.16
CA MET A 47 -20.06 -13.03 34.42
C MET A 47 -18.98 -12.46 33.49
N SER A 48 -17.72 -12.72 33.81
CA SER A 48 -16.58 -12.35 32.96
C SER A 48 -15.53 -13.45 32.98
N ASP A 49 -14.94 -13.73 31.82
CA ASP A 49 -13.77 -14.62 31.71
C ASP A 49 -12.52 -14.02 32.37
N ASP A 50 -12.56 -12.72 32.72
CA ASP A 50 -11.45 -12.04 33.37
C ASP A 50 -11.46 -12.24 34.89
N ARG A 51 -10.63 -13.17 35.36
CA ARG A 51 -10.41 -13.43 36.81
C ARG A 51 -9.74 -12.27 37.56
N SER A 52 -9.19 -11.30 36.83
CA SER A 52 -8.59 -10.09 37.39
C SER A 52 -9.58 -8.93 37.49
N LEU A 53 -10.81 -9.10 36.97
CA LEU A 53 -11.85 -8.09 37.04
C LEU A 53 -12.19 -7.81 38.51
N SER A 54 -12.18 -6.53 38.88
CA SER A 54 -12.68 -6.09 40.18
C SER A 54 -13.60 -4.92 39.97
N TRP A 55 -14.81 -5.02 40.50
CA TRP A 55 -15.85 -4.03 40.31
C TRP A 55 -16.52 -3.67 41.62
N GLY A 56 -17.17 -2.51 41.65
CA GLY A 56 -17.98 -2.06 42.75
C GLY A 56 -19.07 -1.11 42.28
N VAL A 57 -20.27 -1.27 42.82
CA VAL A 57 -21.40 -0.36 42.64
C VAL A 57 -21.57 0.44 43.94
N TYR A 58 -21.66 1.75 43.78
CA TYR A 58 -21.77 2.69 44.89
C TYR A 58 -22.88 3.70 44.66
N ASP A 59 -23.43 4.21 45.74
CA ASP A 59 -24.38 5.32 45.72
C ASP A 59 -23.61 6.63 45.52
N THR A 60 -24.01 7.42 44.52
CA THR A 60 -23.35 8.69 44.20
C THR A 60 -23.59 9.79 45.23
N VAL A 61 -24.58 9.63 46.11
CA VAL A 61 -24.90 10.61 47.16
C VAL A 61 -24.06 10.34 48.40
N SER A 62 -24.07 9.11 48.91
CA SER A 62 -23.31 8.73 50.11
C SER A 62 -21.86 8.30 49.83
N ASN A 63 -21.50 8.04 48.56
CA ASN A 63 -20.25 7.38 48.15
C ASN A 63 -20.02 6.01 48.82
N ALA A 64 -21.06 5.40 49.35
CA ALA A 64 -21.00 4.09 49.97
C ALA A 64 -21.10 2.99 48.91
N PHE A 65 -20.12 2.08 48.92
CA PHE A 65 -20.19 0.86 48.14
C PHE A 65 -21.20 -0.08 48.75
N PHE A 66 -22.09 -0.59 47.92
CA PHE A 66 -23.20 -1.44 48.35
C PHE A 66 -23.18 -2.80 47.64
N SER A 67 -22.43 -2.92 46.55
CA SER A 67 -22.15 -4.20 45.91
C SER A 67 -20.73 -4.20 45.37
N VAL A 68 -19.92 -5.21 45.68
CA VAL A 68 -18.52 -5.29 45.24
C VAL A 68 -18.14 -6.72 44.87
N SER A 69 -17.22 -6.86 43.91
CA SER A 69 -16.66 -8.17 43.57
C SER A 69 -15.88 -8.76 44.75
N GLN A 70 -15.85 -10.08 44.87
CA GLN A 70 -15.21 -10.80 45.98
C GLN A 70 -13.72 -10.44 46.19
N LYS A 71 -13.01 -10.02 45.13
CA LYS A 71 -11.59 -9.64 45.16
C LYS A 71 -11.35 -8.13 45.20
N ALA A 72 -12.39 -7.31 45.30
CA ALA A 72 -12.26 -5.86 45.31
C ALA A 72 -11.74 -5.35 46.66
N ASN A 73 -10.75 -4.46 46.61
CA ASN A 73 -10.34 -3.66 47.76
C ASN A 73 -11.17 -2.37 47.79
N ILE A 74 -12.09 -2.27 48.75
CA ILE A 74 -13.03 -1.14 48.88
C ILE A 74 -12.27 0.18 49.09
N SER A 75 -11.24 0.20 49.93
CA SER A 75 -10.43 1.40 50.19
C SER A 75 -9.72 1.89 48.94
N LEU A 76 -9.20 0.96 48.12
CA LEU A 76 -8.59 1.29 46.84
C LEU A 76 -9.63 1.87 45.88
N LEU A 77 -10.78 1.20 45.68
CA LEU A 77 -11.86 1.69 44.82
C LEU A 77 -12.39 3.06 45.26
N HIS A 78 -12.53 3.28 46.57
CA HIS A 78 -12.96 4.55 47.12
C HIS A 78 -11.96 5.68 46.84
N SER A 79 -10.65 5.40 46.91
CA SER A 79 -9.61 6.37 46.53
C SER A 79 -9.63 6.70 45.02
N MET A 80 -10.11 5.77 44.19
CA MET A 80 -10.26 5.98 42.74
C MET A 80 -11.44 6.90 42.40
N LEU A 81 -12.45 7.03 43.27
CA LEU A 81 -13.62 7.91 43.04
C LEU A 81 -13.28 9.39 43.03
N ARG A 82 -12.10 9.78 43.55
CA ARG A 82 -11.63 11.16 43.57
C ARG A 82 -11.13 11.65 42.21
N HIS A 83 -10.95 10.76 41.24
CA HIS A 83 -10.54 11.14 39.89
C HIS A 83 -11.72 11.68 39.08
N GLN A 84 -11.47 12.75 38.33
CA GLN A 84 -12.49 13.42 37.50
C GLN A 84 -12.75 12.66 36.19
N GLU A 85 -11.77 11.88 35.72
CA GLU A 85 -11.87 11.11 34.49
C GLU A 85 -12.73 9.85 34.68
N THR A 86 -13.59 9.57 33.69
CA THR A 86 -14.44 8.37 33.69
C THR A 86 -13.66 7.11 33.33
N THR A 87 -12.53 7.23 32.64
CA THR A 87 -11.64 6.11 32.34
C THR A 87 -10.21 6.56 32.51
N PHE A 88 -9.43 5.84 33.31
CA PHE A 88 -8.04 6.17 33.59
C PHE A 88 -7.23 4.91 33.90
N GLN A 89 -5.92 5.02 33.74
CA GLN A 89 -4.99 3.96 34.10
C GLN A 89 -4.26 4.33 35.39
N LYS A 90 -4.16 3.37 36.32
CA LYS A 90 -3.34 3.53 37.53
C LYS A 90 -2.58 2.25 37.83
N GLY A 91 -1.25 2.32 37.71
CA GLY A 91 -0.39 1.12 37.77
C GLY A 91 -0.70 0.16 36.62
N ASP A 92 -0.75 -1.14 36.92
CA ASP A 92 -1.07 -2.20 35.94
C ASP A 92 -2.58 -2.44 35.78
N ARG A 93 -3.43 -1.45 36.07
CA ARG A 93 -4.88 -1.61 35.99
C ARG A 93 -5.54 -0.41 35.32
N PHE A 94 -6.51 -0.71 34.46
CA PHE A 94 -7.44 0.27 33.92
C PHE A 94 -8.67 0.32 34.82
N TYR A 95 -9.17 1.53 35.07
CA TYR A 95 -10.38 1.79 35.82
C TYR A 95 -11.35 2.54 34.94
N THR A 96 -12.62 2.14 34.97
CA THR A 96 -13.71 2.84 34.31
C THR A 96 -14.83 3.05 35.31
N ILE A 97 -15.29 4.29 35.43
CA ILE A 97 -16.39 4.72 36.27
C ILE A 97 -17.56 5.12 35.35
N VAL A 98 -18.68 4.44 35.50
CA VAL A 98 -19.93 4.74 34.79
C VAL A 98 -20.95 5.21 35.81
N LYS A 99 -21.51 6.40 35.60
CA LYS A 99 -22.55 6.98 36.45
C LYS A 99 -23.90 6.88 35.75
N SER A 100 -24.97 6.57 36.48
CA SER A 100 -26.32 6.58 35.92
C SER A 100 -26.83 8.01 35.78
N GLY A 101 -27.37 8.36 34.61
CA GLY A 101 -27.96 9.69 34.38
C GLY A 101 -29.34 9.91 35.03
N GLN A 102 -29.99 8.84 35.50
CA GLN A 102 -31.36 8.90 36.05
C GLN A 102 -31.45 8.43 37.51
N ARG A 103 -30.39 7.82 38.04
CA ARG A 103 -30.38 7.18 39.37
C ARG A 103 -29.12 7.58 40.12
N PRO A 104 -29.17 7.70 41.45
CA PRO A 104 -27.99 8.02 42.25
C PRO A 104 -27.08 6.79 42.42
N ILE A 105 -26.70 6.15 41.31
CA ILE A 105 -25.86 4.94 41.32
C ILE A 105 -24.75 5.08 40.30
N ALA A 106 -23.59 4.54 40.65
CA ALA A 106 -22.46 4.45 39.75
C ALA A 106 -21.73 3.13 39.96
N ALA A 107 -21.11 2.64 38.89
CA ALA A 107 -20.27 1.46 38.89
C ALA A 107 -18.84 1.86 38.57
N ILE A 108 -17.89 1.31 39.31
CA ILE A 108 -16.47 1.33 38.97
C ILE A 108 -16.04 -0.09 38.64
N VAL A 109 -15.34 -0.26 37.54
CA VAL A 109 -14.81 -1.54 37.07
C VAL A 109 -13.33 -1.38 36.82
N SER A 110 -12.55 -2.41 37.17
CA SER A 110 -11.12 -2.44 36.92
C SER A 110 -10.66 -3.78 36.36
N THR A 111 -9.70 -3.74 35.45
CA THR A 111 -9.09 -4.90 34.79
C THR A 111 -7.58 -4.70 34.65
N SER A 112 -6.80 -5.78 34.56
CA SER A 112 -5.33 -5.71 34.40
C SER A 112 -4.91 -5.35 32.98
N SER A 113 -3.90 -4.48 32.85
CA SER A 113 -3.28 -4.16 31.56
C SER A 113 -2.51 -5.33 30.94
N ALA A 114 -2.14 -6.36 31.71
CA ALA A 114 -1.37 -7.51 31.20
C ALA A 114 -2.09 -8.25 30.05
N ARG A 115 -3.43 -8.35 30.10
CA ARG A 115 -4.23 -8.98 29.02
C ARG A 115 -4.24 -8.15 27.75
N PHE A 116 -4.27 -6.83 27.87
CA PHE A 116 -4.19 -5.92 26.73
C PHE A 116 -2.87 -6.13 25.98
N TYR A 117 -1.75 -6.11 26.68
CA TYR A 117 -0.44 -6.38 26.09
C TYR A 117 -0.34 -7.78 25.50
N LYS A 118 -0.80 -8.82 26.22
CA LYS A 118 -0.77 -10.20 25.71
C LYS A 118 -1.55 -10.36 24.40
N THR A 119 -2.73 -9.73 24.30
CA THR A 119 -3.57 -9.78 23.09
C THR A 119 -2.90 -9.03 21.94
N LEU A 120 -2.32 -7.86 22.22
CA LEU A 120 -1.59 -7.06 21.24
C LEU A 120 -0.34 -7.80 20.72
N TYR A 121 0.46 -8.40 21.61
CA TYR A 121 1.63 -9.19 21.22
C TYR A 121 1.23 -10.38 20.34
N HIS A 122 0.16 -11.09 20.69
CA HIS A 122 -0.30 -12.22 19.89
C HIS A 122 -0.76 -11.80 18.48
N GLN A 123 -1.52 -10.70 18.37
CA GLN A 123 -1.93 -10.16 17.08
C GLN A 123 -0.73 -9.64 16.26
N ALA A 124 0.24 -9.00 16.90
CA ALA A 124 1.45 -8.51 16.25
C ALA A 124 2.31 -9.67 15.71
N THR A 125 2.45 -10.76 16.45
CA THR A 125 3.25 -11.93 16.02
C THR A 125 2.71 -12.60 14.75
N LEU A 126 1.42 -12.48 14.47
CA LEU A 126 0.80 -13.04 13.26
C LEU A 126 0.82 -12.06 12.09
N THR A 127 0.54 -10.77 12.35
CA THR A 127 0.35 -9.76 11.29
C THR A 127 1.65 -9.21 10.74
N LEU A 128 2.68 -9.03 11.57
CA LEU A 128 3.98 -8.52 11.15
C LEU A 128 4.68 -9.41 10.10
N PRO A 129 4.85 -10.74 10.31
CA PRO A 129 5.51 -11.58 9.31
C PRO A 129 4.71 -11.64 8.00
N LEU A 130 3.38 -11.67 8.07
CA LEU A 130 2.53 -11.64 6.88
C LEU A 130 2.72 -10.33 6.10
N GLY A 131 2.78 -9.20 6.80
CA GLY A 131 3.06 -7.90 6.21
C GLY A 131 4.44 -7.83 5.54
N ILE A 132 5.47 -8.38 6.18
CA ILE A 132 6.82 -8.47 5.61
C ILE A 132 6.81 -9.31 4.33
N ILE A 133 6.18 -10.49 4.36
CA ILE A 133 6.08 -11.37 3.19
C ILE A 133 5.37 -10.66 2.03
N CYS A 134 4.22 -10.01 2.29
CA CYS A 134 3.49 -9.26 1.28
C CYS A 134 4.34 -8.12 0.71
N SER A 135 5.07 -7.39 1.56
CA SER A 135 5.97 -6.31 1.14
C SER A 135 7.10 -6.83 0.24
N ILE A 136 7.68 -7.98 0.56
CA ILE A 136 8.72 -8.62 -0.25
C ILE A 136 8.14 -9.04 -1.61
N ILE A 137 6.95 -9.65 -1.64
CA ILE A 137 6.29 -10.05 -2.88
C ILE A 137 6.02 -8.83 -3.78
N ILE A 138 5.50 -7.73 -3.21
CA ILE A 138 5.25 -6.49 -3.96
C ILE A 138 6.55 -5.93 -4.52
N LEU A 139 7.63 -5.88 -3.74
CA LEU A 139 8.95 -5.42 -4.21
C LEU A 139 9.52 -6.31 -5.31
N LEU A 140 9.38 -7.63 -5.20
CA LEU A 140 9.85 -8.58 -6.21
C LEU A 140 9.08 -8.45 -7.52
N VAL A 141 7.75 -8.35 -7.45
CA VAL A 141 6.90 -8.11 -8.63
C VAL A 141 7.27 -6.78 -9.28
N TRP A 142 7.36 -5.70 -8.50
CA TRP A 142 7.74 -4.39 -9.00
C TRP A 142 9.13 -4.40 -9.66
N SER A 143 10.13 -5.01 -9.02
CA SER A 143 11.48 -5.16 -9.55
C SER A 143 11.49 -5.96 -10.86
N ARG A 144 10.77 -7.08 -10.92
CA ARG A 144 10.68 -7.92 -12.12
C ARG A 144 10.02 -7.16 -13.27
N THR A 145 8.89 -6.51 -13.00
CA THR A 145 8.15 -5.72 -13.98
C THR A 145 9.00 -4.54 -14.50
N HIS A 146 9.72 -3.85 -13.62
CA HIS A 146 10.63 -2.77 -14.02
C HIS A 146 11.80 -3.26 -14.90
N ARG A 147 12.35 -4.45 -14.62
CA ARG A 147 13.38 -5.08 -15.47
C ARG A 147 12.84 -5.50 -16.84
N GLU A 148 11.60 -6.00 -16.91
CA GLU A 148 10.99 -6.44 -18.17
C GLU A 148 10.54 -5.26 -19.05
N PHE A 149 10.11 -4.14 -18.48
CA PHE A 149 9.75 -2.95 -19.28
C PHE A 149 10.96 -2.27 -19.92
N ASN A 150 12.14 -2.35 -19.30
CA ASN A 150 13.38 -1.77 -19.81
C ASN A 150 14.28 -2.80 -20.47
N SER A 151 13.75 -3.91 -20.99
CA SER A 151 14.59 -4.85 -21.72
C SER A 151 15.21 -4.14 -22.93
N PRO A 152 16.55 -4.17 -23.10
CA PRO A 152 17.23 -3.41 -24.15
C PRO A 152 16.66 -3.69 -25.55
N GLY A 153 16.28 -4.95 -25.83
CA GLY A 153 15.67 -5.33 -27.09
C GLY A 153 14.32 -4.65 -27.36
N ARG A 154 13.44 -4.53 -26.35
CA ARG A 154 12.17 -3.79 -26.49
C ARG A 154 12.40 -2.30 -26.73
N LEU A 155 13.40 -1.72 -26.07
CA LEU A 155 13.77 -0.32 -26.29
C LEU A 155 14.26 -0.11 -27.72
N LEU A 156 15.12 -0.98 -28.24
CA LEU A 156 15.65 -0.90 -29.60
C LEU A 156 14.53 -1.09 -30.65
N HIS A 157 13.66 -2.08 -30.45
CA HIS A 157 12.50 -2.29 -31.31
C HIS A 157 11.56 -1.06 -31.33
N ARG A 158 11.33 -0.45 -30.17
CA ARG A 158 10.53 0.78 -30.05
C ARG A 158 11.23 1.96 -30.72
N ALA A 159 12.55 2.09 -30.58
CA ALA A 159 13.32 3.17 -31.20
C ALA A 159 13.28 3.09 -32.73
N LEU A 160 13.42 1.88 -33.31
CA LEU A 160 13.24 1.64 -34.74
C LEU A 160 11.84 2.03 -35.21
N ASN A 161 10.79 1.55 -34.53
CA ASN A 161 9.41 1.84 -34.91
C ASN A 161 9.04 3.32 -34.78
N LYS A 162 9.66 4.05 -33.85
CA LYS A 162 9.42 5.48 -33.63
C LYS A 162 10.40 6.40 -34.36
N ARG A 163 11.26 5.86 -35.25
CA ARG A 163 12.33 6.60 -35.93
C ARG A 163 13.16 7.48 -34.99
N GLN A 164 13.62 6.90 -33.87
CA GLN A 164 14.38 7.59 -32.83
C GLN A 164 15.91 7.43 -32.99
N LEU A 165 16.33 6.77 -34.06
CA LEU A 165 17.74 6.58 -34.40
C LEU A 165 18.13 7.64 -35.43
N CYS A 166 19.36 8.14 -35.36
CA CYS A 166 19.88 9.08 -36.34
C CYS A 166 21.12 8.51 -37.03
N VAL A 167 21.33 8.90 -38.28
CA VAL A 167 22.53 8.55 -39.04
C VAL A 167 23.48 9.74 -39.00
N HIS A 168 24.71 9.51 -38.58
CA HIS A 168 25.80 10.48 -38.68
C HIS A 168 26.68 10.11 -39.86
N TYR A 169 27.20 11.10 -40.58
CA TYR A 169 28.04 10.91 -41.75
C TYR A 169 29.48 11.30 -41.42
N GLN A 170 30.39 10.32 -41.45
CA GLN A 170 31.83 10.58 -41.24
C GLN A 170 32.53 10.77 -42.60
N PRO A 171 33.08 11.95 -42.90
CA PRO A 171 33.71 12.21 -44.20
C PRO A 171 34.93 11.31 -44.46
N ILE A 172 35.04 10.85 -45.70
CA ILE A 172 36.21 10.13 -46.24
C ILE A 172 36.96 11.10 -47.16
N ILE A 173 38.22 11.36 -46.84
CA ILE A 173 39.07 12.33 -47.55
C ILE A 173 40.14 11.57 -48.35
N ASP A 174 40.25 11.86 -49.64
CA ASP A 174 41.36 11.38 -50.46
C ASP A 174 42.63 12.16 -50.10
N ILE A 175 43.66 11.42 -49.68
CA ILE A 175 44.91 11.97 -49.14
C ILE A 175 45.72 12.69 -50.23
N LYS A 176 45.56 12.34 -51.51
CA LYS A 176 46.37 12.92 -52.60
C LYS A 176 45.91 14.33 -52.97
N ASN A 177 44.60 14.54 -53.03
CA ASN A 177 43.98 15.79 -53.48
C ASN A 177 43.30 16.55 -52.32
N ASN A 178 43.24 15.98 -51.12
CA ASN A 178 42.60 16.52 -49.93
C ASN A 178 41.11 16.86 -50.15
N GLN A 179 40.44 16.10 -51.01
CA GLN A 179 39.03 16.27 -51.32
C GLN A 179 38.18 15.19 -50.62
N CYS A 180 36.98 15.57 -50.20
CA CYS A 180 36.00 14.61 -49.71
C CYS A 180 35.50 13.77 -50.90
N VAL A 181 35.70 12.46 -50.82
CA VAL A 181 35.28 11.49 -51.86
C VAL A 181 34.05 10.69 -51.46
N GLY A 182 33.65 10.77 -50.19
CA GLY A 182 32.47 10.10 -49.69
C GLY A 182 32.28 10.28 -48.20
N ALA A 183 31.34 9.52 -47.62
CA ALA A 183 31.13 9.46 -46.19
C ALA A 183 30.72 8.06 -45.72
N GLU A 184 31.07 7.72 -44.49
CA GLU A 184 30.56 6.52 -43.82
C GLU A 184 29.30 6.85 -43.02
N ALA A 185 28.21 6.14 -43.29
CA ALA A 185 26.95 6.24 -42.55
C ALA A 185 27.05 5.43 -41.24
N LEU A 186 26.99 6.14 -40.13
CA LEU A 186 27.16 5.61 -38.79
C LEU A 186 25.91 5.85 -37.95
N LEU A 187 25.21 4.77 -37.61
CA LEU A 187 24.01 4.85 -36.80
C LEU A 187 24.32 5.27 -35.37
N ARG A 188 23.46 6.13 -34.81
CA ARG A 188 23.53 6.65 -33.45
C ARG A 188 22.16 6.57 -32.81
N TRP A 189 22.15 6.29 -31.51
CA TRP A 189 20.94 6.30 -30.71
C TRP A 189 21.03 7.40 -29.64
N PRO A 190 20.47 8.59 -29.92
CA PRO A 190 20.57 9.75 -29.03
C PRO A 190 19.75 9.60 -27.73
N GLY A 191 18.96 8.54 -27.59
CA GLY A 191 18.03 8.33 -26.49
C GLY A 191 16.76 9.18 -26.63
N PHE A 192 15.64 8.72 -26.06
CA PHE A 192 14.38 9.47 -26.09
C PHE A 192 14.13 10.31 -24.83
N ASN A 193 14.80 10.00 -23.71
CA ASN A 193 14.79 10.72 -22.42
C ASN A 193 15.76 10.04 -21.41
N GLY A 194 16.83 9.38 -21.89
CA GLY A 194 17.66 8.47 -21.09
C GLY A 194 19.09 8.33 -21.65
N GLN A 195 19.77 7.25 -21.28
CA GLN A 195 21.15 6.97 -21.71
C GLN A 195 21.27 6.91 -23.24
N VAL A 196 22.20 7.70 -23.79
CA VAL A 196 22.74 7.51 -25.14
C VAL A 196 23.33 6.10 -25.17
N MET A 197 22.81 5.23 -26.03
CA MET A 197 23.32 3.87 -26.17
C MET A 197 24.39 3.87 -27.26
N SER A 198 25.58 3.38 -26.90
CA SER A 198 26.68 3.32 -27.85
C SER A 198 26.44 2.23 -28.92
N PRO A 199 26.97 2.39 -30.14
CA PRO A 199 26.94 1.33 -31.16
C PRO A 199 27.50 -0.01 -30.65
N ALA A 200 28.53 0.04 -29.79
CA ALA A 200 29.11 -1.14 -29.18
C ALA A 200 28.13 -1.90 -28.25
N GLU A 201 27.09 -1.25 -27.74
CA GLU A 201 26.06 -1.87 -26.89
C GLU A 201 24.86 -2.33 -27.71
N PHE A 202 24.35 -1.50 -28.63
CA PHE A 202 23.11 -1.83 -29.34
C PHE A 202 23.31 -2.76 -30.55
N ILE A 203 24.51 -2.79 -31.17
CA ILE A 203 24.77 -3.69 -32.32
C ILE A 203 24.75 -5.16 -31.88
N PRO A 204 25.49 -5.61 -30.85
CA PRO A 204 25.44 -7.01 -30.40
C PRO A 204 24.04 -7.42 -29.92
N LEU A 205 23.31 -6.47 -29.32
CA LEU A 205 21.92 -6.66 -28.94
C LEU A 205 21.01 -6.86 -30.16
N ALA A 206 21.18 -6.03 -31.20
CA ALA A 206 20.41 -6.14 -32.43
C ALA A 206 20.65 -7.48 -33.13
N GLU A 207 21.90 -7.96 -33.14
CA GLU A 207 22.25 -9.27 -33.70
C GLU A 207 21.60 -10.40 -32.90
N LYS A 208 21.72 -10.38 -31.57
CA LYS A 208 21.14 -11.39 -30.68
C LYS A 208 19.62 -11.48 -30.79
N GLU A 209 18.95 -10.34 -30.96
CA GLU A 209 17.49 -10.26 -31.08
C GLU A 209 17.00 -10.38 -32.54
N GLY A 210 17.89 -10.62 -33.51
CA GLY A 210 17.54 -10.76 -34.92
C GLY A 210 17.02 -9.47 -35.59
N MET A 211 17.33 -8.31 -35.02
CA MET A 211 16.89 -6.99 -35.50
C MET A 211 17.91 -6.31 -36.42
N ILE A 212 19.13 -6.84 -36.54
CA ILE A 212 20.22 -6.18 -37.28
C ILE A 212 19.84 -5.90 -38.74
N GLU A 213 19.14 -6.82 -39.40
CA GLU A 213 18.63 -6.65 -40.76
C GLU A 213 17.69 -5.46 -40.93
N ARG A 214 16.77 -5.27 -39.96
CA ARG A 214 15.84 -4.13 -39.94
C ARG A 214 16.56 -2.81 -39.67
N ILE A 215 17.66 -2.86 -38.92
CA ILE A 215 18.52 -1.69 -38.69
C ILE A 215 19.21 -1.30 -40.00
N THR A 216 19.74 -2.26 -40.74
CA THR A 216 20.36 -1.99 -42.04
C THR A 216 19.35 -1.38 -43.01
N ASP A 217 18.13 -1.91 -43.08
CA ASP A 217 17.05 -1.33 -43.89
C ASP A 217 16.76 0.13 -43.49
N TYR A 218 16.66 0.38 -42.18
CA TYR A 218 16.44 1.73 -41.64
C TYR A 218 17.55 2.69 -42.07
N VAL A 219 18.82 2.27 -41.98
CA VAL A 219 19.97 3.09 -42.38
C VAL A 219 19.91 3.39 -43.88
N VAL A 220 19.62 2.38 -44.72
CA VAL A 220 19.48 2.60 -46.17
C VAL A 220 18.38 3.62 -46.47
N GLU A 221 17.22 3.49 -45.83
CA GLU A 221 16.13 4.45 -45.99
C GLU A 221 16.53 5.88 -45.61
N GLU A 222 17.17 6.06 -44.45
CA GLU A 222 17.61 7.38 -43.98
C GLU A 222 18.72 7.97 -44.86
N VAL A 223 19.70 7.16 -45.30
CA VAL A 223 20.78 7.63 -46.19
C VAL A 223 20.21 8.18 -47.51
N PHE A 224 19.28 7.44 -48.13
CA PHE A 224 18.64 7.91 -49.35
C PHE A 224 17.72 9.11 -49.10
N SER A 225 17.04 9.17 -47.95
CA SER A 225 16.23 10.32 -47.55
C SER A 225 17.07 11.59 -47.36
N ASP A 226 18.20 11.47 -46.67
CA ASP A 226 19.09 12.58 -46.34
C ASP A 226 19.89 13.06 -47.56
N LEU A 227 20.44 12.11 -48.34
CA LEU A 227 21.49 12.38 -49.33
C LEU A 227 21.14 11.93 -50.74
N GLY A 228 19.98 11.31 -51.00
CA GLY A 228 19.66 10.73 -52.31
C GLY A 228 19.78 11.71 -53.47
N HIS A 229 19.17 12.89 -53.36
CA HIS A 229 19.30 13.94 -54.37
C HIS A 229 20.71 14.53 -54.47
N PHE A 230 21.43 14.62 -53.35
CA PHE A 230 22.80 15.12 -53.31
C PHE A 230 23.75 14.17 -54.05
N LEU A 231 23.62 12.86 -53.83
CA LEU A 231 24.42 11.84 -54.50
C LEU A 231 24.10 11.74 -56.00
N ALA A 232 22.84 11.91 -56.39
CA ALA A 232 22.46 11.98 -57.80
C ALA A 232 23.11 13.17 -58.53
N ALA A 233 23.25 14.31 -57.85
CA ALA A 233 23.93 15.49 -58.39
C ALA A 233 25.47 15.38 -58.37
N HIS A 234 26.03 14.54 -57.49
CA HIS A 234 27.48 14.37 -57.31
C HIS A 234 27.89 12.90 -57.48
N PRO A 235 27.88 12.36 -58.71
CA PRO A 235 28.15 10.94 -58.96
C PRO A 235 29.59 10.50 -58.64
N GLY A 236 30.48 11.44 -58.31
CA GLY A 236 31.83 11.13 -57.81
C GLY A 236 31.89 10.90 -56.29
N LEU A 237 30.80 11.15 -55.56
CA LEU A 237 30.70 10.93 -54.11
C LEU A 237 29.95 9.64 -53.83
N TYR A 238 30.40 8.90 -52.81
CA TYR A 238 29.73 7.69 -52.34
C TYR A 238 29.42 7.75 -50.85
N VAL A 239 28.45 6.94 -50.41
CA VAL A 239 28.18 6.70 -48.99
C VAL A 239 28.35 5.23 -48.69
N SER A 240 29.21 4.92 -47.72
CA SER A 240 29.41 3.56 -47.20
C SER A 240 28.37 3.26 -46.12
N ILE A 241 27.72 2.10 -46.20
CA ILE A 241 26.78 1.59 -45.19
C ILE A 241 27.37 0.33 -44.58
N ASN A 242 27.37 0.24 -43.26
CA ASN A 242 27.83 -0.94 -42.53
C ASN A 242 26.78 -2.05 -42.63
N LEU A 243 27.21 -3.25 -43.07
CA LEU A 243 26.36 -4.43 -43.25
C LEU A 243 26.77 -5.51 -42.26
N SER A 244 25.80 -6.28 -41.76
CA SER A 244 26.11 -7.46 -40.95
C SER A 244 26.28 -8.71 -41.82
N ALA A 245 26.87 -9.77 -41.25
CA ALA A 245 26.96 -11.05 -41.96
C ALA A 245 25.58 -11.62 -42.35
N SER A 246 24.54 -11.36 -41.55
CA SER A 246 23.18 -11.83 -41.84
C SER A 246 22.57 -11.16 -43.07
N ASP A 247 22.93 -9.91 -43.37
CA ASP A 247 22.44 -9.20 -44.55
C ASP A 247 22.86 -9.86 -45.87
N PHE A 248 23.97 -10.61 -45.88
CA PHE A 248 24.44 -11.33 -47.08
C PHE A 248 23.64 -12.60 -47.38
N HIS A 249 22.84 -13.10 -46.44
CA HIS A 249 22.02 -14.30 -46.64
C HIS A 249 20.69 -14.00 -47.34
N SER A 250 20.34 -12.73 -47.56
CA SER A 250 19.07 -12.30 -48.12
C SER A 250 19.25 -11.36 -49.31
N SER A 251 18.44 -11.54 -50.36
CA SER A 251 18.38 -10.60 -51.50
C SER A 251 17.58 -9.32 -51.19
N ARG A 252 16.97 -9.22 -50.00
CA ARG A 252 16.20 -8.06 -49.51
C ARG A 252 16.97 -6.75 -49.68
N LEU A 253 18.22 -6.73 -49.21
CA LEU A 253 19.02 -5.51 -49.17
C LEU A 253 19.33 -5.00 -50.59
N ILE A 254 19.69 -5.91 -51.49
CA ILE A 254 20.00 -5.57 -52.90
C ILE A 254 18.75 -4.99 -53.57
N ALA A 255 17.59 -5.59 -53.35
CA ALA A 255 16.32 -5.09 -53.87
C ALA A 255 16.01 -3.68 -53.34
N LEU A 256 16.12 -3.47 -52.02
CA LEU A 256 15.87 -2.17 -51.39
C LEU A 256 16.80 -1.07 -51.92
N ILE A 257 18.10 -1.34 -52.00
CA ILE A 257 19.09 -0.37 -52.51
C ILE A 257 18.81 -0.07 -53.98
N SER A 258 18.51 -1.08 -54.80
CA SER A 258 18.21 -0.90 -56.23
C SER A 258 16.97 -0.04 -56.46
N ASP A 259 15.90 -0.28 -55.70
CA ASP A 259 14.66 0.48 -55.78
C ASP A 259 14.87 1.94 -55.36
N LYS A 260 15.59 2.17 -54.25
CA LYS A 260 15.90 3.53 -53.76
C LYS A 260 16.85 4.28 -54.69
N ALA A 261 17.88 3.60 -55.22
CA ALA A 261 18.81 4.19 -56.19
C ALA A 261 18.07 4.63 -57.46
N ARG A 262 17.16 3.80 -57.99
CA ARG A 262 16.31 4.16 -59.13
C ARG A 262 15.39 5.35 -58.79
N PHE A 263 14.76 5.35 -57.62
CA PHE A 263 13.86 6.43 -57.22
C PHE A 263 14.57 7.80 -57.14
N TYR A 264 15.74 7.85 -56.50
CA TYR A 264 16.52 9.08 -56.36
C TYR A 264 17.42 9.39 -57.57
N SER A 265 17.46 8.50 -58.58
CA SER A 265 18.38 8.58 -59.73
C SER A 265 19.87 8.63 -59.33
N VAL A 266 20.21 7.91 -58.26
CA VAL A 266 21.60 7.69 -57.84
C VAL A 266 22.18 6.58 -58.72
N ARG A 267 23.40 6.80 -59.23
CA ARG A 267 24.06 5.94 -60.22
C ARG A 267 24.90 4.85 -59.58
#